data_AF-A0A2N0RZZ2-F1
#
_entry.id   AF-A0A2N0RZZ2-F1
#
_cell.length_a   1.000
_cell.length_b   1.000
_cell.length_c   1.000
_cell.angle_alpha   90.00
_cell.angle_beta   90.00
_cell.angle_gamma   90.00
#
_symmetry.space_group_name_H-M   'P 1'
#
loop_
_entity.id
_entity.type
_entity.pdbx_description
1 polymer ?
#
loop_
_entity_poly.entity_id
_entity_poly.type
_entity_poly.pdbx_seq_one_letter_code
_entity_poly.pdbx_strand_id
1 'polypeptide(L)'
;MMLSLNCLILGQASKRCFTENIGETYKNDSGVAIKFSKFTVSNFTEKLFRRGEVKDIFRNTGEMNLWKVDDKKVEEEENNLKEFTKSDIIEKLRGKEMVARFPLKRYFDVNQEMDIEGIHIFIVPTSTGKCLSTFYLSNKKFAVTKQNIDLDLIGMSILPFTMDKTIHIEPWSRPNFKFLQRDDTIDALWNGLTMLDGIAARFKNRNVSDKGLHPIPVLAGGPGVGKSRFLDEVERLLVQYANESDDDEIRDAFTNMTVINTTYGNGCPARDMDVTIGAEASLAIRILFEYFKPKHDFGDYDFSHFQSLCNNYSNISYFTLSTAIRVVYADVIIQKNQEIKSNPLLVLVLGIDELNQLHDNNPKAFRTLINGIGGVMCSSPANIYFIPILAGTIEGPLNQYKSGSTQSLLPLPLPKWRL
;
A
#
# COMPACT_ATOMS: atom_id res chain seq x y z
N MET A 1 -0.99 -45.60 -12.46
CA MET A 1 -0.57 -44.53 -11.52
C MET A 1 0.78 -44.94 -10.98
N MET A 2 1.79 -44.06 -11.04
CA MET A 2 3.17 -44.38 -10.60
C MET A 2 3.49 -43.88 -9.20
N LEU A 3 3.00 -42.70 -8.82
CA LEU A 3 3.14 -42.12 -7.48
C LEU A 3 1.87 -41.38 -7.08
N SER A 4 1.59 -41.35 -5.78
CA SER A 4 0.53 -40.56 -5.16
C SER A 4 1.16 -39.78 -4.01
N LEU A 5 1.22 -38.45 -4.12
CA LEU A 5 1.94 -37.59 -3.18
C LEU A 5 0.98 -36.64 -2.48
N ASN A 6 0.83 -36.82 -1.16
CA ASN A 6 0.10 -35.87 -0.32
C ASN A 6 0.95 -34.61 -0.09
N CYS A 7 0.37 -33.47 -0.43
CA CYS A 7 0.97 -32.16 -0.36
C CYS A 7 0.24 -31.30 0.68
N LEU A 8 0.99 -30.50 1.44
CA LEU A 8 0.45 -29.51 2.37
C LEU A 8 1.12 -28.16 2.11
N ILE A 9 0.32 -27.09 2.09
CA ILE A 9 0.86 -25.73 1.99
C ILE A 9 1.29 -25.29 3.38
N LEU A 10 2.49 -24.70 3.49
CA LEU A 10 3.00 -24.21 4.77
C LEU A 10 2.01 -23.23 5.41
N GLY A 11 1.72 -23.47 6.68
CA GLY A 11 0.72 -22.70 7.42
C GLY A 11 -0.71 -23.24 7.36
N GLN A 12 -0.91 -24.43 6.79
CA GLN A 12 -2.19 -25.11 6.82
C GLN A 12 -2.19 -26.26 7.83
N ALA A 13 -3.38 -26.58 8.36
CA ALA A 13 -3.57 -27.77 9.19
C ALA A 13 -3.58 -29.04 8.34
N SER A 14 -3.19 -30.19 8.91
CA SER A 14 -3.10 -31.49 8.22
C SER A 14 -4.33 -31.83 7.36
N LYS A 15 -5.53 -31.55 7.87
CA LYS A 15 -6.83 -31.76 7.17
C LYS A 15 -7.01 -31.03 5.84
N ARG A 16 -6.14 -30.07 5.52
CA ARG A 16 -6.12 -29.32 4.25
C ARG A 16 -5.13 -29.91 3.26
N CYS A 17 -4.48 -31.02 3.58
CA CYS A 17 -3.63 -31.72 2.63
C CYS A 17 -4.45 -32.18 1.43
N PHE A 18 -3.79 -32.26 0.28
CA PHE A 18 -4.38 -32.76 -0.95
C PHE A 18 -3.40 -33.68 -1.67
N THR A 19 -3.95 -34.62 -2.43
CA THR A 19 -3.16 -35.65 -3.10
C THR A 19 -2.94 -35.32 -4.57
N GLU A 20 -1.69 -35.46 -5.01
CA GLU A 20 -1.29 -35.38 -6.41
C GLU A 20 -0.88 -36.74 -6.97
N ASN A 21 -1.65 -37.21 -7.96
CA ASN A 21 -1.41 -38.47 -8.64
C ASN A 21 -0.50 -38.25 -9.86
N ILE A 22 0.61 -38.98 -9.94
CA ILE A 22 1.56 -38.92 -11.05
C ILE A 22 1.47 -40.23 -11.84
N GLY A 23 1.18 -40.12 -13.14
CA GLY A 23 1.12 -41.26 -14.06
C GLY A 23 2.45 -41.53 -14.77
N GLU A 24 2.46 -42.53 -15.65
CA GLU A 24 3.64 -42.88 -16.47
C GLU A 24 4.07 -41.77 -17.42
N THR A 25 3.10 -40.96 -17.86
CA THR A 25 3.31 -39.81 -18.75
C THR A 25 2.53 -38.59 -18.25
N TYR A 26 3.16 -37.43 -18.32
CA TYR A 26 2.55 -36.12 -18.10
C TYR A 26 2.48 -35.34 -19.42
N LYS A 27 1.33 -34.76 -19.75
CA LYS A 27 1.19 -33.85 -20.90
C LYS A 27 1.17 -32.41 -20.39
N ASN A 28 2.07 -31.58 -20.89
CA ASN A 28 2.07 -30.13 -20.61
C ASN A 28 1.13 -29.37 -21.57
N ASP A 29 0.98 -28.06 -21.40
CA ASP A 29 0.05 -27.24 -22.19
C ASP A 29 0.44 -27.11 -23.66
N SER A 30 1.71 -27.35 -23.98
CA SER A 30 2.20 -27.44 -25.35
C SER A 30 1.88 -28.79 -26.02
N GLY A 31 1.18 -29.69 -25.33
CA GLY A 31 0.83 -31.02 -25.83
C GLY A 31 1.97 -32.04 -25.79
N VAL A 32 3.11 -31.69 -25.18
CA VAL A 32 4.30 -32.56 -25.12
C VAL A 32 4.14 -33.59 -24.01
N ALA A 33 4.26 -34.88 -24.36
CA ALA A 33 4.22 -35.98 -23.41
C ALA A 33 5.61 -36.25 -22.80
N ILE A 34 5.73 -36.07 -21.49
CA ILE A 34 6.94 -36.28 -20.70
C ILE A 34 6.78 -37.59 -19.91
N LYS A 35 7.68 -38.56 -20.15
CA LYS A 35 7.73 -39.80 -19.36
C LYS A 35 8.17 -39.52 -17.93
N PHE A 36 7.67 -40.27 -16.96
CA PHE A 36 8.03 -40.14 -15.55
C PHE A 36 9.54 -40.17 -15.30
N SER A 37 10.29 -41.00 -16.03
CA SER A 37 11.75 -41.09 -15.92
C SER A 37 12.49 -39.77 -16.21
N LYS A 38 11.85 -38.84 -16.94
CA LYS A 38 12.31 -37.50 -17.29
C LYS A 38 11.48 -36.39 -16.62
N PHE A 39 10.51 -36.73 -15.77
CA PHE A 39 9.64 -35.78 -15.10
C PHE A 39 10.42 -35.10 -13.95
N THR A 40 10.59 -33.78 -14.04
CA THR A 40 11.37 -32.99 -13.09
C THR A 40 10.50 -32.39 -11.99
N VAL A 41 11.15 -31.89 -10.94
CA VAL A 41 10.48 -31.11 -9.89
C VAL A 41 9.79 -29.88 -10.50
N SER A 42 10.41 -29.20 -11.48
CA SER A 42 9.78 -28.07 -12.18
C SER A 42 8.45 -28.43 -12.85
N ASN A 43 8.37 -29.60 -13.51
CA ASN A 43 7.14 -30.05 -14.14
C ASN A 43 6.06 -30.39 -13.09
N PHE A 44 6.49 -30.88 -11.92
CA PHE A 44 5.59 -31.13 -10.79
C PHE A 44 5.07 -29.83 -10.17
N THR A 45 5.94 -28.83 -10.00
CA THR A 45 5.60 -27.47 -9.58
C THR A 45 4.57 -26.84 -10.53
N GLU A 46 4.78 -26.93 -11.85
CA GLU A 46 3.83 -26.44 -12.86
C GLU A 46 2.46 -27.14 -12.73
N LYS A 47 2.46 -28.46 -12.53
CA LYS A 47 1.22 -29.21 -12.31
C LYS A 47 0.48 -28.75 -11.05
N LEU A 48 1.20 -28.52 -9.95
CA LEU A 48 0.63 -28.01 -8.70
C LEU A 48 0.00 -26.62 -8.88
N PHE A 49 0.63 -25.72 -9.63
CA PHE A 49 0.08 -24.38 -9.94
C PHE A 49 -1.28 -24.41 -10.66
N ARG A 50 -1.67 -25.54 -11.25
CA ARG A 50 -2.97 -25.70 -11.92
C ARG A 50 -4.11 -26.02 -10.95
N ARG A 51 -3.80 -26.43 -9.71
CA ARG A 51 -4.80 -26.62 -8.64
C ARG A 51 -5.34 -25.27 -8.22
N GLY A 52 -6.67 -25.11 -8.16
CA GLY A 52 -7.30 -23.87 -7.66
C GLY A 52 -6.75 -23.45 -6.30
N GLU A 53 -6.63 -24.40 -5.37
CA GLU A 53 -6.15 -24.18 -4.00
C GLU A 53 -4.71 -23.63 -3.94
N VAL A 54 -3.84 -24.07 -4.85
CA VAL A 54 -2.45 -23.58 -4.96
C VAL A 54 -2.42 -22.28 -5.77
N LYS A 55 -3.15 -22.21 -6.88
CA LYS A 55 -3.22 -21.04 -7.75
C LYS A 55 -3.70 -19.80 -6.99
N ASP A 56 -4.67 -19.94 -6.11
CA ASP A 56 -5.24 -18.82 -5.36
C ASP A 56 -4.27 -18.30 -4.28
N ILE A 57 -3.44 -19.18 -3.70
CA ILE A 57 -2.45 -18.82 -2.67
C ILE A 57 -1.17 -18.25 -3.29
N PHE A 58 -0.72 -18.80 -4.42
CA PHE A 58 0.54 -18.44 -5.07
C PHE A 58 0.36 -17.51 -6.29
N ARG A 59 -0.85 -16.96 -6.50
CA ARG A 59 -1.17 -15.98 -7.55
C ARG A 59 -0.28 -14.73 -7.53
N ASN A 60 0.32 -14.41 -6.39
CA ASN A 60 1.08 -13.18 -6.14
C ASN A 60 2.60 -13.39 -5.96
N THR A 61 3.10 -14.61 -5.74
CA THR A 61 4.53 -14.86 -5.43
C THR A 61 5.35 -15.33 -6.64
N GLY A 62 4.70 -15.87 -7.68
CA GLY A 62 5.35 -16.37 -8.90
C GLY A 62 6.22 -17.62 -8.72
N GLU A 63 6.73 -17.89 -7.51
CA GLU A 63 7.62 -19.00 -7.19
C GLU A 63 7.22 -19.69 -5.87
N MET A 64 7.44 -21.01 -5.82
CA MET A 64 7.21 -21.85 -4.64
C MET A 64 8.31 -22.91 -4.55
N ASN A 65 8.81 -23.14 -3.34
CA ASN A 65 9.76 -24.21 -3.06
C ASN A 65 9.02 -25.43 -2.53
N LEU A 66 9.37 -26.60 -3.08
CA LEU A 66 8.86 -27.87 -2.61
C LEU A 66 9.87 -28.50 -1.67
N TRP A 67 9.40 -28.98 -0.52
CA TRP A 67 10.22 -29.61 0.50
C TRP A 67 9.73 -31.04 0.70
N LYS A 68 10.60 -32.03 0.49
CA LYS A 68 10.31 -33.42 0.87
C LYS A 68 10.51 -33.56 2.37
N VAL A 69 9.54 -34.13 3.07
CA VAL A 69 9.57 -34.35 4.52
C VAL A 69 9.53 -35.84 4.88
N ASP A 70 9.85 -36.15 6.13
CA ASP A 70 9.68 -37.47 6.73
C ASP A 70 8.24 -37.59 7.27
N ASP A 71 7.44 -38.45 6.65
CA ASP A 71 6.01 -38.66 6.90
C ASP A 71 5.73 -39.02 8.36
N LYS A 72 6.54 -39.89 8.97
CA LYS A 72 6.40 -40.28 10.38
C LYS A 72 6.60 -39.11 11.34
N LYS A 73 7.53 -38.21 11.00
CA LYS A 73 7.74 -36.98 11.77
C LYS A 73 6.63 -35.97 11.60
N VAL A 74 5.92 -35.99 10.48
CA VAL A 74 4.75 -35.14 10.29
C VAL A 74 3.59 -35.61 11.18
N GLU A 75 3.39 -36.93 11.32
CA GLU A 75 2.36 -37.48 12.22
C GLU A 75 2.61 -37.12 13.69
N GLU A 76 3.85 -37.19 14.15
CA GLU A 76 4.23 -36.78 15.52
C GLU A 76 3.85 -35.32 15.81
N GLU A 77 3.82 -34.47 14.78
CA GLU A 77 3.60 -33.02 14.87
C GLU A 77 2.26 -32.56 14.27
N GLU A 78 1.33 -33.48 14.02
CA GLU A 78 0.13 -33.22 13.18
C GLU A 78 -0.69 -32.01 13.65
N ASN A 79 -0.84 -31.86 14.97
CA ASN A 79 -1.60 -30.77 15.59
C ASN A 79 -0.90 -29.41 15.51
N ASN A 80 0.42 -29.40 15.30
CA ASN A 80 1.26 -28.20 15.32
C ASN A 80 1.59 -27.68 13.91
N LEU A 81 1.35 -28.47 12.84
CA LEU A 81 1.76 -28.16 11.47
C LEU A 81 1.28 -26.79 10.96
N LYS A 82 0.16 -26.28 11.48
CA LYS A 82 -0.37 -24.97 11.12
C LYS A 82 0.58 -23.84 11.56
N GLU A 83 1.30 -24.01 12.65
CA GLU A 83 2.21 -22.97 13.19
C GLU A 83 3.65 -23.11 12.70
N PHE A 84 3.90 -24.07 11.80
CA PHE A 84 5.25 -24.37 11.34
C PHE A 84 5.84 -23.24 10.50
N THR A 85 7.11 -22.95 10.75
CA THR A 85 7.95 -22.09 9.94
C THR A 85 8.82 -22.93 8.98
N LYS A 86 9.55 -22.26 8.08
CA LYS A 86 10.53 -22.93 7.21
C LYS A 86 11.61 -23.67 8.03
N SER A 87 12.02 -23.13 9.18
CA SER A 87 13.02 -23.78 10.03
C SER A 87 12.47 -25.05 10.68
N ASP A 88 11.20 -25.06 11.09
CA ASP A 88 10.54 -26.25 11.66
C ASP A 88 10.49 -27.40 10.65
N ILE A 89 10.26 -27.11 9.37
CA ILE A 89 10.33 -28.12 8.31
C ILE A 89 11.71 -28.80 8.28
N ILE A 90 12.80 -28.03 8.42
CA ILE A 90 14.16 -28.56 8.38
C ILE A 90 14.47 -29.35 9.66
N GLU A 91 14.22 -28.74 10.81
CA GLU A 91 14.67 -29.26 12.11
C GLU A 91 13.79 -30.39 12.63
N LYS A 92 12.46 -30.28 12.49
CA LYS A 92 11.49 -31.22 13.06
C LYS A 92 11.06 -32.29 12.06
N LEU A 93 10.83 -31.90 10.79
CA LEU A 93 10.33 -32.80 9.75
C LEU A 93 11.44 -33.41 8.87
N ARG A 94 12.71 -33.11 9.17
CA ARG A 94 13.88 -33.52 8.36
C ARG A 94 13.75 -33.12 6.89
N GLY A 95 13.14 -31.96 6.67
CA GLY A 95 12.77 -31.47 5.36
C GLY A 95 13.98 -31.22 4.47
N LYS A 96 13.88 -31.63 3.21
CA LYS A 96 14.88 -31.40 2.17
C LYS A 96 14.28 -30.64 1.00
N GLU A 97 14.86 -29.48 0.70
CA GLU A 97 14.46 -28.66 -0.44
C GLU A 97 14.67 -29.41 -1.76
N MET A 98 13.64 -29.38 -2.60
CA MET A 98 13.61 -30.05 -3.89
C MET A 98 14.04 -29.08 -4.99
N VAL A 99 15.19 -29.35 -5.59
CA VAL A 99 15.75 -28.55 -6.69
C VAL A 99 14.98 -28.77 -8.00
N ALA A 100 14.46 -27.69 -8.59
CA ALA A 100 13.59 -27.68 -9.77
C ALA A 100 14.09 -28.51 -10.97
N ARG A 101 15.38 -28.39 -11.32
CA ARG A 101 15.99 -29.07 -12.48
C ARG A 101 16.18 -30.58 -12.28
N PHE A 102 16.05 -31.11 -11.07
CA PHE A 102 16.28 -32.52 -10.81
C PHE A 102 15.04 -33.37 -11.12
N PRO A 103 15.24 -34.62 -11.58
CA PRO A 103 14.14 -35.58 -11.74
C PRO A 103 13.42 -35.80 -10.41
N LEU A 104 12.08 -35.88 -10.43
CA LEU A 104 11.27 -36.10 -9.23
C LEU A 104 11.62 -37.44 -8.56
N LYS A 105 11.99 -38.45 -9.37
CA LYS A 105 12.48 -39.76 -8.90
C LYS A 105 13.72 -39.71 -8.00
N ARG A 106 14.43 -38.57 -7.96
CA ARG A 106 15.56 -38.35 -7.03
C ARG A 106 15.09 -38.21 -5.58
N TYR A 107 13.83 -37.84 -5.37
CA TYR A 107 13.22 -37.61 -4.06
C TYR A 107 12.25 -38.72 -3.68
N PHE A 108 11.52 -39.29 -4.65
CA PHE A 108 10.53 -40.35 -4.46
C PHE A 108 10.81 -41.51 -5.41
N ASP A 109 11.19 -42.67 -4.89
CA ASP A 109 11.34 -43.88 -5.68
C ASP A 109 9.98 -44.55 -5.86
N VAL A 110 9.68 -45.01 -7.08
CA VAL A 110 8.43 -45.73 -7.40
C VAL A 110 8.36 -47.12 -6.78
N ASN A 111 9.51 -47.66 -6.35
CA ASN A 111 9.57 -48.93 -5.63
C ASN A 111 9.57 -48.76 -4.10
N GLN A 112 9.53 -47.53 -3.59
CA GLN A 112 9.46 -47.25 -2.16
C GLN A 112 8.00 -47.33 -1.71
N GLU A 113 7.71 -48.13 -0.68
CA GLU A 113 6.41 -48.07 0.01
C GLU A 113 6.29 -46.70 0.68
N MET A 114 5.25 -45.96 0.28
CA MET A 114 4.91 -44.66 0.83
C MET A 114 3.65 -44.80 1.66
N ASP A 115 3.61 -44.14 2.82
CA ASP A 115 2.40 -44.07 3.60
C ASP A 115 1.33 -43.29 2.83
N ILE A 116 0.20 -43.93 2.56
CA ILE A 116 -0.87 -43.33 1.75
C ILE A 116 -1.55 -42.18 2.52
N GLU A 117 -1.47 -42.18 3.85
CA GLU A 117 -2.05 -41.15 4.73
C GLU A 117 -1.02 -40.08 5.11
N GLY A 118 0.27 -40.41 5.04
CA GLY A 118 1.38 -39.52 5.36
C GLY A 118 1.47 -38.28 4.45
N ILE A 119 1.90 -37.15 5.00
CA ILE A 119 2.20 -35.93 4.23
C ILE A 119 3.64 -36.01 3.73
N HIS A 120 3.81 -35.88 2.42
CA HIS A 120 5.09 -36.14 1.76
C HIS A 120 5.83 -34.87 1.35
N ILE A 121 5.07 -33.81 1.00
CA ILE A 121 5.61 -32.58 0.45
C ILE A 121 4.99 -31.38 1.15
N PHE A 122 5.85 -30.48 1.62
CA PHE A 122 5.46 -29.13 1.98
C PHE A 122 5.68 -28.16 0.81
N ILE A 123 4.66 -27.38 0.50
CA ILE A 123 4.72 -26.29 -0.47
C ILE A 123 4.99 -25.01 0.31
N VAL A 124 6.20 -24.48 0.16
CA VAL A 124 6.70 -23.33 0.90
C VAL A 124 6.78 -22.13 -0.03
N PRO A 125 6.09 -21.01 0.27
CA PRO A 125 6.31 -19.75 -0.43
C PRO A 125 7.75 -19.27 -0.27
N THR A 126 8.41 -18.93 -1.38
CA THR A 126 9.75 -18.35 -1.35
C THR A 126 9.67 -16.87 -1.03
N SER A 127 9.81 -16.50 0.24
CA SER A 127 10.11 -15.12 0.63
C SER A 127 11.63 -14.96 0.83
N THR A 128 12.24 -14.02 0.10
CA THR A 128 13.55 -13.45 0.43
C THR A 128 13.31 -12.18 1.24
N GLY A 129 13.39 -12.26 2.57
CA GLY A 129 13.21 -11.14 3.49
C GLY A 129 12.67 -11.62 4.84
N LYS A 130 13.30 -11.23 5.95
CA LYS A 130 13.10 -11.79 7.30
C LYS A 130 11.64 -11.76 7.77
N CYS A 131 11.13 -12.92 8.17
CA CYS A 131 9.82 -13.07 8.80
C CYS A 131 9.93 -12.85 10.32
N LEU A 132 9.14 -11.92 10.87
CA LEU A 132 8.73 -11.96 12.28
C LEU A 132 7.27 -12.45 12.33
N SER A 133 7.06 -13.45 13.20
CA SER A 133 5.81 -14.15 13.60
C SER A 133 4.50 -13.82 12.86
N THR A 134 4.04 -14.78 12.05
CA THR A 134 2.69 -14.86 11.48
C THR A 134 1.61 -14.96 12.56
N PHE A 135 0.77 -13.94 12.71
CA PHE A 135 -0.51 -14.06 13.42
C PHE A 135 -1.56 -14.67 12.50
N TYR A 136 -2.15 -15.80 12.92
CA TYR A 136 -3.34 -16.36 12.28
C TYR A 136 -4.58 -15.54 12.64
N LEU A 137 -5.10 -14.72 11.72
CA LEU A 137 -6.51 -14.35 11.77
C LEU A 137 -7.32 -15.58 11.31
N SER A 138 -7.73 -16.38 12.28
CA SER A 138 -8.75 -17.42 12.11
C SER A 138 -9.98 -16.83 11.43
N ASN A 139 -10.60 -17.60 10.52
CA ASN A 139 -11.91 -17.36 9.91
C ASN A 139 -12.95 -16.78 10.88
N LYS A 140 -12.91 -15.46 11.10
CA LYS A 140 -14.10 -14.68 11.30
C LYS A 140 -14.50 -14.28 9.90
N LYS A 141 -15.63 -14.80 9.44
CA LYS A 141 -16.54 -13.97 8.65
C LYS A 141 -16.61 -12.66 9.42
N PHE A 142 -15.86 -11.65 9.00
CA PHE A 142 -16.26 -10.29 9.27
C PHE A 142 -17.56 -10.17 8.48
N ALA A 143 -18.66 -10.45 9.17
CA ALA A 143 -19.89 -9.81 8.82
C ALA A 143 -19.56 -8.33 8.86
N VAL A 144 -19.28 -7.76 7.68
CA VAL A 144 -19.69 -6.42 7.36
C VAL A 144 -21.21 -6.45 7.52
N THR A 145 -21.67 -6.45 8.77
CA THR A 145 -23.05 -6.13 9.07
C THR A 145 -23.19 -4.71 8.60
N LYS A 146 -23.72 -4.56 7.38
CA LYS A 146 -24.67 -3.53 6.97
C LYS A 146 -24.75 -2.40 8.01
N GLN A 147 -23.72 -1.56 8.05
CA GLN A 147 -23.84 -0.20 8.54
C GLN A 147 -23.41 0.64 7.37
N ASN A 148 -24.44 1.25 6.78
CA ASN A 148 -24.43 2.09 5.60
C ASN A 148 -23.44 3.24 5.76
N ILE A 149 -22.15 2.99 5.55
CA ILE A 149 -21.28 3.97 4.91
C ILE A 149 -21.47 3.68 3.43
N ASP A 150 -21.92 4.70 2.70
CA ASP A 150 -22.42 4.70 1.32
C ASP A 150 -21.37 4.24 0.27
N LEU A 151 -20.85 3.02 0.43
CA LEU A 151 -20.01 2.29 -0.52
C LEU A 151 -20.84 1.71 -1.68
N ASP A 152 -22.16 1.62 -1.50
CA ASP A 152 -23.11 1.25 -2.54
C ASP A 152 -23.20 2.31 -3.66
N LEU A 153 -22.80 3.56 -3.40
CA LEU A 153 -22.81 4.62 -4.41
C LEU A 153 -21.70 4.47 -5.47
N ILE A 154 -20.71 3.60 -5.24
CA ILE A 154 -19.48 3.57 -6.04
C ILE A 154 -19.39 2.34 -6.94
N GLY A 155 -20.10 1.24 -6.73
CA GLY A 155 -19.99 0.06 -7.64
C GLY A 155 -18.55 -0.49 -7.84
N MET A 156 -17.54 0.07 -7.15
CA MET A 156 -16.22 -0.49 -7.00
C MET A 156 -16.31 -1.38 -5.78
N SER A 157 -16.43 -2.68 -6.02
CA SER A 157 -15.91 -3.65 -5.08
C SER A 157 -14.43 -3.32 -4.86
N ILE A 158 -14.14 -2.56 -3.79
CA ILE A 158 -12.79 -2.45 -3.27
C ILE A 158 -12.37 -3.89 -3.00
N LEU A 159 -11.40 -4.37 -3.78
CA LEU A 159 -10.80 -5.69 -3.64
C LEU A 159 -10.53 -5.98 -2.15
N PRO A 160 -10.63 -7.24 -1.69
CA PRO A 160 -10.18 -7.62 -0.36
C PRO A 160 -8.64 -7.54 -0.32
N PHE A 161 -8.11 -6.32 -0.21
CA PHE A 161 -6.71 -6.08 0.10
C PHE A 161 -6.58 -6.09 1.62
N THR A 162 -6.25 -7.24 2.19
CA THR A 162 -5.66 -7.30 3.53
C THR A 162 -4.24 -6.77 3.41
N MET A 163 -4.05 -5.49 3.73
CA MET A 163 -2.76 -4.81 3.74
C MET A 163 -2.31 -4.68 5.20
N ASP A 164 -1.21 -5.34 5.54
CA ASP A 164 -0.63 -5.32 6.88
C ASP A 164 0.14 -4.01 7.10
N LYS A 165 -0.13 -3.31 8.21
CA LYS A 165 0.60 -2.11 8.64
C LYS A 165 1.18 -2.34 10.03
N THR A 166 2.46 -2.68 10.07
CA THR A 166 3.33 -2.31 11.19
C THR A 166 3.94 -0.94 10.88
N ILE A 167 3.46 0.08 11.61
CA ILE A 167 4.09 1.41 11.65
C ILE A 167 5.37 1.27 12.47
N HIS A 168 6.45 0.87 11.80
CA HIS A 168 7.80 1.22 12.20
C HIS A 168 8.33 2.22 11.18
N ILE A 169 8.45 3.46 11.63
CA ILE A 169 9.25 4.49 10.98
C ILE A 169 10.70 4.14 11.33
N GLU A 170 11.40 3.43 10.45
CA GLU A 170 12.86 3.41 10.54
C GLU A 170 13.36 4.75 10.00
N PRO A 171 14.02 5.57 10.83
CA PRO A 171 14.64 6.80 10.34
C PRO A 171 15.80 6.39 9.43
N TRP A 172 15.59 6.52 8.12
CA TRP A 172 16.68 6.36 7.16
C TRP A 172 17.81 7.31 7.55
N SER A 173 18.92 6.73 7.96
CA SER A 173 20.15 7.42 8.32
C SER A 173 20.77 8.02 7.05
N ARG A 174 20.30 9.21 6.68
CA ARG A 174 20.95 10.08 5.68
C ARG A 174 21.68 11.23 6.38
N PRO A 175 22.78 11.74 5.80
CA PRO A 175 23.76 12.54 6.54
C PRO A 175 23.17 13.83 7.11
N ASN A 176 23.61 14.21 8.32
CA ASN A 176 23.21 15.39 9.08
C ASN A 176 23.65 16.71 8.42
N PHE A 177 23.09 17.06 7.27
CA PHE A 177 23.26 18.39 6.67
C PHE A 177 22.27 19.38 7.29
N LYS A 178 22.76 20.60 7.61
CA LYS A 178 21.95 21.69 8.18
C LYS A 178 20.91 22.18 7.16
N PHE A 179 19.64 22.02 7.50
CA PHE A 179 18.49 22.40 6.67
C PHE A 179 18.10 23.85 7.00
N LEU A 180 18.61 24.82 6.23
CA LEU A 180 18.41 26.26 6.47
C LEU A 180 17.01 26.69 5.97
N GLN A 181 16.38 27.63 6.68
CA GLN A 181 15.01 28.14 6.44
C GLN A 181 13.88 27.13 6.67
N ARG A 182 14.19 25.91 7.12
CA ARG A 182 13.22 24.90 7.58
C ARG A 182 12.23 25.47 8.59
N ASP A 183 12.77 26.16 9.58
CA ASP A 183 12.01 26.73 10.70
C ASP A 183 11.08 27.84 10.18
N ASP A 184 11.57 28.69 9.28
CA ASP A 184 10.75 29.70 8.58
C ASP A 184 9.64 29.05 7.73
N THR A 185 9.91 27.92 7.07
CA THR A 185 8.94 27.21 6.24
C THR A 185 7.83 26.59 7.07
N ILE A 186 8.16 25.90 8.16
CA ILE A 186 7.16 25.30 9.05
C ILE A 186 6.40 26.40 9.82
N ASP A 187 7.07 27.47 10.22
CA ASP A 187 6.43 28.62 10.86
C ASP A 187 5.40 29.26 9.93
N ALA A 188 5.76 29.55 8.68
CA ALA A 188 4.83 30.06 7.68
C ALA A 188 3.69 29.09 7.37
N LEU A 189 3.95 27.77 7.38
CA LEU A 189 2.91 26.76 7.18
C LEU A 189 1.92 26.72 8.36
N TRP A 190 2.43 26.81 9.59
CA TRP A 190 1.63 26.73 10.81
C TRP A 190 0.87 28.03 11.11
N ASN A 191 1.59 29.15 11.15
CA ASN A 191 1.10 30.47 11.55
C ASN A 191 0.54 31.27 10.36
N GLY A 192 0.96 30.96 9.14
CA GLY A 192 0.57 31.71 7.95
C GLY A 192 1.47 32.90 7.68
N LEU A 193 1.00 33.79 6.81
CA LEU A 193 1.64 35.07 6.49
C LEU A 193 0.67 36.22 6.78
N THR A 194 1.13 37.47 6.73
CA THR A 194 0.40 38.69 7.15
C THR A 194 -1.04 38.82 6.64
N MET A 195 -1.42 38.14 5.56
CA MET A 195 -2.78 38.16 4.98
C MET A 195 -3.32 36.78 4.61
N LEU A 196 -2.65 35.70 5.03
CA LEU A 196 -2.98 34.34 4.61
C LEU A 196 -2.89 33.40 5.81
N ASP A 197 -4.02 32.79 6.15
CA ASP A 197 -4.13 31.87 7.27
C ASP A 197 -3.24 30.63 7.10
N GLY A 198 -2.45 30.34 8.14
CA GLY A 198 -1.74 29.06 8.28
C GLY A 198 -2.66 27.95 8.80
N ILE A 199 -2.09 26.79 9.08
CA ILE A 199 -2.80 25.63 9.63
C ILE A 199 -3.59 25.99 10.89
N ALA A 200 -3.00 26.70 11.85
CA ALA A 200 -3.66 26.98 13.13
C ALA A 200 -4.92 27.86 12.97
N ALA A 201 -4.84 28.92 12.16
CA ALA A 201 -5.98 29.79 11.87
C ALA A 201 -7.04 29.06 11.03
N ARG A 202 -6.61 28.30 10.01
CA ARG A 202 -7.48 27.44 9.19
C ARG A 202 -8.24 26.41 10.02
N PHE A 203 -7.61 25.83 11.04
CA PHE A 203 -8.25 24.87 11.94
C PHE A 203 -9.44 25.49 12.67
N LYS A 204 -9.32 26.74 13.14
CA LYS A 204 -10.42 27.46 13.78
C LYS A 204 -11.56 27.74 12.80
N ASN A 205 -11.22 27.97 11.52
CA ASN A 205 -12.15 28.21 10.43
C ASN A 205 -12.55 26.93 9.65
N ARG A 206 -12.26 25.73 10.17
CA ARG A 206 -12.44 24.44 9.45
C ARG A 206 -13.86 24.14 8.98
N ASN A 207 -14.86 24.74 9.63
CA ASN A 207 -16.28 24.56 9.29
C ASN A 207 -16.84 25.71 8.41
N VAL A 208 -15.99 26.64 7.99
CA VAL A 208 -16.37 27.79 7.16
C VAL A 208 -15.95 27.52 5.72
N SER A 209 -16.85 27.74 4.76
CA SER A 209 -16.62 27.44 3.35
C SER A 209 -15.96 28.57 2.54
N ASP A 210 -15.50 29.63 3.20
CA ASP A 210 -14.84 30.76 2.55
C ASP A 210 -13.42 30.38 2.09
N LYS A 211 -13.21 30.45 0.77
CA LYS A 211 -11.91 30.16 0.13
C LYS A 211 -10.79 31.06 0.62
N GLY A 212 -11.08 32.29 1.03
CA GLY A 212 -10.11 33.24 1.55
C GLY A 212 -9.46 32.77 2.86
N LEU A 213 -10.22 32.03 3.67
CA LEU A 213 -9.77 31.47 4.94
C LEU A 213 -9.00 30.17 4.79
N HIS A 214 -8.97 29.57 3.60
CA HIS A 214 -8.35 28.26 3.34
C HIS A 214 -7.30 28.31 2.24
N PRO A 215 -6.25 29.15 2.35
CA PRO A 215 -5.22 29.21 1.32
C PRO A 215 -4.48 27.87 1.21
N ILE A 216 -4.20 27.42 -0.01
CA ILE A 216 -3.43 26.19 -0.27
C ILE A 216 -1.93 26.49 -0.07
N PRO A 217 -1.24 25.82 0.87
CA PRO A 217 0.21 25.91 0.99
C PRO A 217 0.94 25.42 -0.27
N VAL A 218 1.89 26.22 -0.76
CA VAL A 218 2.72 25.89 -1.92
C VAL A 218 4.20 26.09 -1.64
N LEU A 219 4.97 25.02 -1.79
CA LEU A 219 6.42 24.97 -1.71
C LEU A 219 7.02 24.94 -3.12
N ALA A 220 7.30 26.12 -3.66
CA ALA A 220 7.72 26.31 -5.05
C ALA A 220 9.20 26.64 -5.14
N GLY A 221 10.01 25.80 -5.80
CA GLY A 221 11.44 26.08 -5.98
C GLY A 221 12.17 25.11 -6.88
N GLY A 222 13.42 25.43 -7.22
CA GLY A 222 14.24 24.65 -8.14
C GLY A 222 14.52 23.21 -7.66
N PRO A 223 15.05 22.33 -8.54
CA PRO A 223 15.54 21.02 -8.14
C PRO A 223 16.59 21.11 -7.03
N GLY A 224 16.61 20.15 -6.12
CA GLY A 224 17.63 20.08 -5.07
C GLY A 224 17.49 21.10 -3.94
N VAL A 225 16.40 21.89 -3.85
CA VAL A 225 16.17 22.81 -2.71
C VAL A 225 15.61 22.13 -1.46
N GLY A 226 15.28 20.83 -1.54
CA GLY A 226 14.85 20.04 -0.38
C GLY A 226 13.35 20.02 -0.13
N LYS A 227 12.53 20.25 -1.17
CA LYS A 227 11.06 20.18 -1.09
C LYS A 227 10.57 18.81 -0.59
N SER A 228 11.02 17.74 -1.22
CA SER A 228 10.66 16.37 -0.84
C SER A 228 11.11 16.04 0.58
N ARG A 229 12.31 16.50 0.97
CA ARG A 229 12.81 16.37 2.35
C ARG A 229 11.92 17.10 3.36
N PHE A 230 11.42 18.29 3.03
CA PHE A 230 10.49 19.00 3.90
C PHE A 230 9.17 18.22 4.05
N LEU A 231 8.62 17.67 2.97
CA LEU A 231 7.42 16.82 3.03
C LEU A 231 7.66 15.55 3.88
N ASP A 232 8.84 14.94 3.81
CA ASP A 232 9.19 13.77 4.64
C ASP A 232 9.32 14.13 6.13
N GLU A 233 9.77 15.34 6.46
CA GLU A 233 9.95 15.80 7.84
C GLU A 233 8.70 16.48 8.42
N VAL A 234 7.67 16.73 7.61
CA VAL A 234 6.51 17.57 7.99
C VAL A 234 5.73 17.00 9.15
N GLU A 235 5.63 15.68 9.25
CA GLU A 235 4.93 14.98 10.34
C GLU A 235 5.52 15.38 11.69
N ARG A 236 6.84 15.17 11.85
CA ARG A 236 7.55 15.48 13.10
C ARG A 236 7.46 16.96 13.44
N LEU A 237 7.56 17.82 12.42
CA LEU A 237 7.50 19.27 12.56
C LEU A 237 6.12 19.75 13.04
N LEU A 238 5.04 19.25 12.43
CA LEU A 238 3.68 19.61 12.82
C LEU A 238 3.32 19.08 14.22
N VAL A 239 3.78 17.88 14.59
CA VAL A 239 3.61 17.35 15.95
C VAL A 239 4.27 18.28 16.98
N GLN A 240 5.47 18.79 16.69
CA GLN A 240 6.15 19.72 17.59
C GLN A 240 5.32 21.00 17.80
N TYR A 241 4.90 21.65 16.71
CA TYR A 241 4.10 22.87 16.78
C TYR A 241 2.74 22.65 17.45
N ALA A 242 2.10 21.51 17.21
CA ALA A 242 0.83 21.17 17.86
C ALA A 242 1.00 20.95 19.38
N ASN A 243 2.11 20.36 19.82
CA ASN A 243 2.40 20.17 21.25
C ASN A 243 2.73 21.49 21.96
N GLU A 244 3.32 22.44 21.23
CA GLU A 244 3.65 23.79 21.72
C GLU A 244 2.44 24.76 21.62
N SER A 245 1.31 24.32 21.05
CA SER A 245 0.09 25.12 20.91
C SER A 245 -0.63 25.31 22.25
N ASP A 246 -1.06 26.54 22.53
CA ASP A 246 -1.93 26.90 23.65
C ASP A 246 -3.40 26.47 23.45
N ASP A 247 -3.74 25.97 22.25
CA ASP A 247 -5.09 25.52 21.89
C ASP A 247 -5.22 24.00 22.08
N ASP A 248 -5.97 23.61 23.12
CA ASP A 248 -6.19 22.21 23.50
C ASP A 248 -6.91 21.41 22.39
N GLU A 249 -7.83 22.03 21.63
CA GLU A 249 -8.51 21.34 20.52
C GLU A 249 -7.53 21.01 19.39
N ILE A 250 -6.60 21.92 19.09
CA ILE A 250 -5.55 21.68 18.11
C ILE A 250 -4.65 20.54 18.60
N ARG A 251 -4.19 20.61 19.86
CA ARG A 251 -3.29 19.60 20.42
C ARG A 251 -3.93 18.20 20.37
N ASP A 252 -5.19 18.09 20.77
CA ASP A 252 -5.94 16.84 20.74
C ASP A 252 -6.18 16.34 19.32
N ALA A 253 -6.56 17.21 18.37
CA ALA A 253 -6.79 16.81 16.98
C ALA A 253 -5.53 16.24 16.31
N PHE A 254 -4.37 16.84 16.56
CA PHE A 254 -3.11 16.42 15.97
C PHE A 254 -2.56 15.10 16.56
N THR A 255 -3.10 14.61 17.69
CA THR A 255 -2.84 13.22 18.14
C THR A 255 -3.39 12.18 17.15
N ASN A 256 -4.39 12.57 16.36
CA ASN A 256 -4.99 11.77 15.31
C ASN A 256 -4.57 12.28 13.93
N MET A 257 -3.32 12.69 13.78
CA MET A 257 -2.77 13.07 12.48
C MET A 257 -2.33 11.85 11.67
N THR A 258 -2.58 11.89 10.36
CA THR A 258 -2.04 10.97 9.36
C THR A 258 -1.39 11.80 8.26
N VAL A 259 -0.16 11.46 7.88
CA VAL A 259 0.58 12.11 6.80
C VAL A 259 0.73 11.15 5.62
N ILE A 260 0.39 11.62 4.42
CA ILE A 260 0.56 10.88 3.17
C ILE A 260 1.34 11.78 2.22
N ASN A 261 2.43 11.26 1.64
CA ASN A 261 3.17 11.95 0.60
C ASN A 261 2.97 11.22 -0.72
N THR A 262 2.59 11.95 -1.76
CA THR A 262 2.47 11.45 -3.13
C THR A 262 3.22 12.34 -4.11
N THR A 263 3.45 11.85 -5.32
CA THR A 263 4.23 12.54 -6.36
C THR A 263 3.61 12.38 -7.74
N TYR A 264 3.87 13.37 -8.61
CA TYR A 264 3.61 13.32 -10.06
C TYR A 264 4.88 13.14 -10.90
N GLY A 265 6.04 12.89 -10.29
CA GLY A 265 7.26 12.59 -11.03
C GLY A 265 7.76 11.18 -10.75
N ASN A 266 9.00 11.02 -10.26
CA ASN A 266 9.67 9.72 -10.31
C ASN A 266 8.90 8.63 -9.53
N GLY A 267 8.67 7.48 -10.17
CA GLY A 267 7.88 6.35 -9.64
C GLY A 267 6.38 6.45 -9.92
N CYS A 268 5.83 7.67 -10.07
CA CYS A 268 4.42 7.92 -10.37
C CYS A 268 4.28 9.09 -11.37
N PRO A 269 4.82 9.02 -12.60
CA PRO A 269 4.85 10.18 -13.49
C PRO A 269 3.44 10.60 -13.92
N ALA A 270 3.25 11.90 -14.17
CA ALA A 270 2.06 12.41 -14.84
C ALA A 270 1.99 11.85 -16.28
N ARG A 271 0.82 11.32 -16.65
CA ARG A 271 0.54 10.69 -17.94
C ARG A 271 -0.79 11.17 -18.49
N ASP A 272 -1.03 10.96 -19.78
CA ASP A 272 -2.31 11.30 -20.43
C ASP A 272 -3.52 10.64 -19.75
N MET A 273 -3.28 9.47 -19.17
CA MET A 273 -4.24 8.74 -18.36
C MET A 273 -4.76 9.53 -17.15
N ASP A 274 -3.94 10.38 -16.52
CA ASP A 274 -4.36 11.26 -15.42
C ASP A 274 -5.36 12.32 -15.89
N VAL A 275 -5.28 12.71 -17.16
CA VAL A 275 -6.27 13.59 -17.80
C VAL A 275 -7.53 12.81 -18.17
N THR A 276 -7.37 11.60 -18.70
CA THR A 276 -8.50 10.74 -19.13
C THR A 276 -9.42 10.34 -17.98
N ILE A 277 -8.84 9.90 -16.85
CA ILE A 277 -9.64 9.54 -15.66
C ILE A 277 -10.13 10.77 -14.90
N GLY A 278 -9.55 11.94 -15.16
CA GLY A 278 -9.80 13.18 -14.43
C GLY A 278 -8.76 13.43 -13.36
N ALA A 279 -8.27 14.67 -13.30
CA ALA A 279 -7.15 15.05 -12.44
C ALA A 279 -7.42 14.82 -10.95
N GLU A 280 -8.66 15.01 -10.50
CA GLU A 280 -9.08 14.72 -9.13
C GLU A 280 -9.06 13.22 -8.83
N ALA A 281 -9.60 12.39 -9.74
CA ALA A 281 -9.55 10.93 -9.62
C ALA A 281 -8.10 10.43 -9.62
N SER A 282 -7.23 11.00 -10.46
CA SER A 282 -5.78 10.73 -10.47
C SER A 282 -5.14 10.98 -9.11
N LEU A 283 -5.39 12.13 -8.47
CA LEU A 283 -4.88 12.38 -7.13
C LEU A 283 -5.49 11.40 -6.11
N ALA A 284 -6.78 11.14 -6.19
CA ALA A 284 -7.48 10.25 -5.28
C ALA A 284 -6.91 8.82 -5.30
N ILE A 285 -6.63 8.25 -6.47
CA ILE A 285 -5.99 6.93 -6.57
C ILE A 285 -4.54 6.95 -6.09
N ARG A 286 -3.81 8.05 -6.29
CA ARG A 286 -2.43 8.21 -5.79
C ARG A 286 -2.38 8.25 -4.26
N ILE A 287 -3.33 8.92 -3.63
CA ILE A 287 -3.50 8.91 -2.17
C ILE A 287 -3.73 7.49 -1.68
N LEU A 288 -4.65 6.76 -2.30
CA LEU A 288 -4.93 5.38 -1.90
C LEU A 288 -3.72 4.46 -2.13
N PHE A 289 -3.03 4.62 -3.26
CA PHE A 289 -1.84 3.85 -3.57
C PHE A 289 -0.76 4.08 -2.52
N GLU A 290 -0.41 5.32 -2.20
CA GLU A 290 0.63 5.62 -1.21
C GLU A 290 0.18 5.25 0.22
N TYR A 291 -1.09 5.45 0.56
CA TYR A 291 -1.61 5.10 1.87
C TYR A 291 -1.65 3.59 2.12
N PHE A 292 -2.11 2.83 1.13
CA PHE A 292 -2.20 1.36 1.19
C PHE A 292 -0.98 0.67 0.59
N LYS A 293 0.08 1.43 0.26
CA LYS A 293 1.26 0.90 -0.43
C LYS A 293 1.81 -0.28 0.35
N PRO A 294 1.79 -1.48 -0.23
CA PRO A 294 2.35 -2.62 0.45
C PRO A 294 3.87 -2.42 0.59
N LYS A 295 4.39 -2.65 1.80
CA LYS A 295 5.83 -2.86 1.99
C LYS A 295 6.17 -4.24 1.42
N HIS A 296 6.41 -4.33 0.11
CA HIS A 296 6.85 -5.58 -0.52
C HIS A 296 8.37 -5.61 -0.65
N ASP A 297 8.98 -6.71 -0.23
CA ASP A 297 10.43 -6.93 -0.34
C ASP A 297 10.86 -7.41 -1.74
N PHE A 298 9.95 -7.83 -2.64
CA PHE A 298 10.30 -8.24 -4.01
C PHE A 298 9.20 -7.90 -5.05
N GLY A 299 9.60 -7.16 -6.09
CA GLY A 299 8.77 -6.73 -7.21
C GLY A 299 8.15 -5.36 -6.99
N ASP A 300 8.42 -4.42 -7.91
CA ASP A 300 7.79 -3.10 -7.89
C ASP A 300 6.31 -3.26 -8.23
N TYR A 301 5.44 -3.41 -7.23
CA TYR A 301 4.02 -3.09 -7.42
C TYR A 301 3.93 -1.56 -7.53
N ASP A 302 4.30 -1.08 -8.70
CA ASP A 302 4.39 0.33 -8.99
C ASP A 302 3.00 0.93 -9.18
N PHE A 303 2.95 2.25 -9.13
CA PHE A 303 1.72 2.99 -9.31
C PHE A 303 1.05 2.70 -10.66
N SER A 304 1.81 2.34 -11.69
CA SER A 304 1.27 2.10 -13.02
C SER A 304 0.43 0.83 -13.08
N HIS A 305 0.84 -0.23 -12.39
CA HIS A 305 0.04 -1.45 -12.24
C HIS A 305 -1.24 -1.17 -11.44
N PHE A 306 -1.14 -0.43 -10.34
CA PHE A 306 -2.30 -0.04 -9.55
C PHE A 306 -3.29 0.80 -10.35
N GLN A 307 -2.81 1.83 -11.06
CA GLN A 307 -3.62 2.69 -11.93
C GLN A 307 -4.31 1.86 -13.02
N SER A 308 -3.62 0.90 -13.63
CA SER A 308 -4.20 0.02 -14.63
C SER A 308 -5.33 -0.85 -14.06
N LEU A 309 -5.23 -1.30 -12.81
CA LEU A 309 -6.32 -2.03 -12.16
C LEU A 309 -7.53 -1.12 -11.90
N CYS A 310 -7.29 0.09 -11.40
CA CYS A 310 -8.35 1.08 -11.18
C CYS A 310 -9.11 1.42 -12.47
N ASN A 311 -8.43 1.44 -13.61
CA ASN A 311 -9.06 1.75 -14.90
C ASN A 311 -9.99 0.67 -15.45
N ASN A 312 -9.91 -0.56 -14.93
CA ASN A 312 -10.87 -1.60 -15.32
C ASN A 312 -12.28 -1.33 -14.78
N TYR A 313 -12.42 -0.37 -13.87
CA TYR A 313 -13.71 0.06 -13.35
C TYR A 313 -14.25 1.20 -14.21
N SER A 314 -15.42 0.97 -14.82
CA SER A 314 -16.08 1.91 -15.74
C SER A 314 -16.44 3.25 -15.11
N ASN A 315 -16.42 3.35 -13.78
CA ASN A 315 -16.81 4.50 -13.01
C ASN A 315 -15.63 5.20 -12.31
N ILE A 316 -14.38 4.84 -12.63
CA ILE A 316 -13.19 5.42 -11.99
C ILE A 316 -13.13 6.95 -12.11
N SER A 317 -13.70 7.52 -13.17
CA SER A 317 -13.78 8.97 -13.36
C SER A 317 -14.72 9.70 -12.40
N TYR A 318 -15.60 8.97 -11.71
CA TYR A 318 -16.45 9.50 -10.64
C TYR A 318 -15.78 9.41 -9.28
N PHE A 319 -14.57 8.85 -9.20
CA PHE A 319 -13.82 8.75 -7.96
C PHE A 319 -13.28 10.12 -7.56
N THR A 320 -13.72 10.64 -6.42
CA THR A 320 -13.37 11.99 -5.95
C THR A 320 -12.31 11.97 -4.87
N LEU A 321 -11.66 13.11 -4.66
CA LEU A 321 -10.72 13.32 -3.56
C LEU A 321 -11.39 13.10 -2.21
N SER A 322 -12.62 13.60 -2.05
CA SER A 322 -13.45 13.39 -0.86
C SER A 322 -13.67 11.90 -0.57
N THR A 323 -13.89 11.09 -1.59
CA THR A 323 -14.05 9.64 -1.43
C THR A 323 -12.78 8.99 -0.92
N ALA A 324 -11.62 9.27 -1.53
CA ALA A 324 -10.34 8.69 -1.08
C ALA A 324 -10.03 9.06 0.37
N ILE A 325 -10.23 10.32 0.75
CA ILE A 325 -9.99 10.81 2.11
C ILE A 325 -10.93 10.14 3.12
N ARG A 326 -12.20 9.88 2.76
CA ARG A 326 -13.14 9.12 3.62
C ARG A 326 -12.71 7.66 3.80
N VAL A 327 -12.15 7.04 2.77
CA VAL A 327 -11.60 5.67 2.87
C VAL A 327 -10.42 5.64 3.85
N VAL A 328 -9.50 6.60 3.75
CA VAL A 328 -8.39 6.75 4.71
C VAL A 328 -8.91 6.93 6.13
N TYR A 329 -9.90 7.81 6.33
CA TYR A 329 -10.52 8.01 7.64
C TYR A 329 -11.12 6.74 8.21
N ALA A 330 -11.94 6.03 7.44
CA ALA A 330 -12.57 4.79 7.88
C ALA A 330 -11.52 3.76 8.34
N ASP A 331 -10.44 3.60 7.58
CA ASP A 331 -9.35 2.70 7.94
C ASP A 331 -8.62 3.13 9.23
N VAL A 332 -8.30 4.42 9.39
CA VAL A 332 -7.65 4.94 10.62
C VAL A 332 -8.51 4.69 11.86
N ILE A 333 -9.81 4.95 11.78
CA ILE A 333 -10.74 4.71 12.91
C ILE A 333 -10.76 3.23 13.30
N ILE A 334 -10.83 2.34 12.31
CA ILE A 334 -10.82 0.89 12.52
C ILE A 334 -9.50 0.47 13.20
N GLN A 335 -8.36 0.94 12.69
CA GLN A 335 -7.05 0.54 13.21
C GLN A 335 -6.81 1.00 14.65
N LYS A 336 -7.30 2.20 15.01
CA LYS A 336 -7.11 2.73 16.37
C LYS A 336 -8.07 2.14 17.40
N ASN A 337 -8.94 1.20 17.01
CA ASN A 337 -9.98 0.62 17.89
C ASN A 337 -10.80 1.70 18.62
N GLN A 338 -10.95 2.88 18.01
CA GLN A 338 -11.69 3.99 18.61
C GLN A 338 -13.18 3.68 18.57
N GLU A 339 -13.92 4.07 19.61
CA GLU A 339 -15.38 3.92 19.59
C GLU A 339 -15.93 4.69 18.39
N ILE A 340 -16.57 4.01 17.43
CA ILE A 340 -17.14 4.62 16.22
C ILE A 340 -18.10 5.78 16.56
N LYS A 341 -18.71 5.74 17.76
CA LYS A 341 -19.59 6.80 18.26
C LYS A 341 -18.86 8.09 18.66
N SER A 342 -17.55 8.04 18.90
CA SER A 342 -16.74 9.19 19.29
C SER A 342 -16.40 10.11 18.11
N ASN A 343 -16.52 9.62 16.87
CA ASN A 343 -16.30 10.41 15.63
C ASN A 343 -15.08 11.35 15.72
N PRO A 344 -13.89 10.82 16.05
CA PRO A 344 -12.75 11.67 16.37
C PRO A 344 -12.28 12.39 15.10
N LEU A 345 -11.92 13.66 15.25
CA LEU A 345 -11.37 14.46 14.16
C LEU A 345 -10.06 13.82 13.67
N LEU A 346 -9.95 13.56 12.36
CA LEU A 346 -8.70 13.18 11.70
C LEU A 346 -8.04 14.41 11.11
N VAL A 347 -6.76 14.63 11.44
CA VAL A 347 -5.94 15.61 10.72
C VAL A 347 -5.22 14.88 9.59
N LEU A 348 -5.62 15.11 8.34
CA LEU A 348 -5.00 14.48 7.18
C LEU A 348 -4.09 15.47 6.46
N VAL A 349 -2.79 15.23 6.55
CA VAL A 349 -1.77 16.00 5.82
C VAL A 349 -1.44 15.26 4.52
N LEU A 350 -1.52 15.96 3.40
CA LEU A 350 -1.21 15.42 2.09
C LEU A 350 -0.11 16.23 1.40
N GLY A 351 1.11 15.70 1.35
CA GLY A 351 2.18 16.22 0.51
C GLY A 351 1.98 15.79 -0.95
N ILE A 352 1.98 16.74 -1.88
CA ILE A 352 1.85 16.49 -3.32
C ILE A 352 3.08 17.05 -4.03
N ASP A 353 4.06 16.20 -4.32
CA ASP A 353 5.32 16.61 -4.96
C ASP A 353 5.25 16.56 -6.49
N GLU A 354 6.14 17.31 -7.13
CA GLU A 354 6.32 17.39 -8.58
C GLU A 354 5.03 17.69 -9.35
N LEU A 355 4.07 18.39 -8.72
CA LEU A 355 2.76 18.67 -9.30
C LEU A 355 2.83 19.48 -10.61
N ASN A 356 3.93 20.22 -10.80
CA ASN A 356 4.20 20.92 -12.05
C ASN A 356 4.21 19.99 -13.27
N GLN A 357 4.55 18.70 -13.12
CA GLN A 357 4.50 17.73 -14.21
C GLN A 357 3.08 17.57 -14.79
N LEU A 358 2.04 17.67 -13.95
CA LEU A 358 0.65 17.65 -14.41
C LEU A 358 0.29 18.95 -15.13
N HIS A 359 0.81 20.09 -14.67
CA HIS A 359 0.63 21.37 -15.35
C HIS A 359 1.27 21.36 -16.75
N ASP A 360 2.50 20.84 -16.84
CA ASP A 360 3.27 20.81 -18.08
C ASP A 360 2.65 19.85 -19.10
N ASN A 361 2.09 18.72 -18.64
CA ASN A 361 1.29 17.83 -19.48
C ASN A 361 -0.04 18.48 -19.89
N ASN A 362 -0.81 18.99 -18.92
CA ASN A 362 -2.13 19.56 -19.18
C ASN A 362 -2.52 20.67 -18.16
N PRO A 363 -2.39 21.95 -18.55
CA PRO A 363 -2.69 23.09 -17.67
C PRO A 363 -4.15 23.14 -17.20
N LYS A 364 -5.09 22.63 -18.02
CA LYS A 364 -6.51 22.60 -17.66
C LYS A 364 -6.76 21.55 -16.58
N ALA A 365 -6.16 20.36 -16.70
CA ALA A 365 -6.24 19.30 -15.71
C ALA A 365 -5.69 19.76 -14.36
N PHE A 366 -4.52 20.43 -14.37
CA PHE A 366 -3.95 21.05 -13.18
C PHE A 366 -4.92 22.04 -12.52
N ARG A 367 -5.53 22.96 -13.28
CA ARG A 367 -6.51 23.92 -12.73
C ARG A 367 -7.74 23.22 -12.12
N THR A 368 -8.25 22.19 -12.79
CA THR A 368 -9.34 21.37 -12.25
C THR A 368 -8.95 20.75 -10.91
N LEU A 369 -7.73 20.23 -10.79
CA LEU A 369 -7.23 19.65 -9.56
C LEU A 369 -7.10 20.68 -8.43
N ILE A 370 -6.52 21.86 -8.70
CA ILE A 370 -6.42 22.94 -7.71
C ILE A 370 -7.80 23.35 -7.19
N ASN A 371 -8.79 23.45 -8.10
CA ASN A 371 -10.17 23.74 -7.71
C ASN A 371 -10.79 22.61 -6.88
N GLY A 372 -10.53 21.35 -7.20
CA GLY A 372 -10.98 20.19 -6.42
C GLY A 372 -10.38 20.18 -5.02
N ILE A 373 -9.06 20.37 -4.89
CA ILE A 373 -8.35 20.48 -3.61
C ILE A 373 -8.94 21.62 -2.76
N GLY A 374 -9.09 22.81 -3.35
CA GLY A 374 -9.68 23.97 -2.66
C GLY A 374 -11.13 23.72 -2.23
N GLY A 375 -11.91 23.03 -3.06
CA GLY A 375 -13.28 22.62 -2.73
C GLY A 375 -13.33 21.69 -1.51
N VAL A 376 -12.45 20.69 -1.44
CA VAL A 376 -12.33 19.79 -0.29
C VAL A 376 -11.85 20.53 0.95
N MET A 377 -10.96 21.52 0.84
CA MET A 377 -10.55 22.32 2.00
C MET A 377 -11.70 23.18 2.57
N CYS A 378 -12.53 23.75 1.70
CA CYS A 378 -13.67 24.57 2.12
C CYS A 378 -14.87 23.74 2.61
N SER A 379 -14.96 22.49 2.19
CA SER A 379 -16.06 21.58 2.54
C SER A 379 -15.50 20.18 2.72
N SER A 380 -14.63 20.05 3.74
CA SER A 380 -14.00 18.77 4.05
C SER A 380 -15.05 17.74 4.45
N PRO A 381 -14.82 16.45 4.14
CA PRO A 381 -15.66 15.40 4.68
C PRO A 381 -15.77 15.51 6.21
N ALA A 382 -16.93 15.10 6.75
CA ALA A 382 -17.19 15.17 8.18
C ALA A 382 -16.06 14.52 9.01
N ASN A 383 -15.68 15.19 10.11
CA ASN A 383 -14.62 14.77 11.03
C ASN A 383 -13.23 14.64 10.40
N ILE A 384 -12.97 15.36 9.30
CA ILE A 384 -11.64 15.42 8.68
C ILE A 384 -11.22 16.88 8.52
N TYR A 385 -10.05 17.20 9.04
CA TYR A 385 -9.35 18.44 8.76
C TYR A 385 -8.24 18.17 7.74
N PHE A 386 -8.42 18.68 6.51
CA PHE A 386 -7.54 18.37 5.38
C PHE A 386 -6.49 19.46 5.14
N ILE A 387 -5.21 19.05 5.10
CA ILE A 387 -4.04 19.93 4.94
C ILE A 387 -3.24 19.47 3.71
N PRO A 388 -3.54 19.98 2.50
CA PRO A 388 -2.69 19.74 1.34
C PRO A 388 -1.45 20.63 1.38
N ILE A 389 -0.31 20.12 0.91
CA ILE A 389 0.93 20.87 0.72
C ILE A 389 1.43 20.59 -0.69
N LEU A 390 1.35 21.58 -1.56
CA LEU A 390 1.78 21.42 -2.95
C LEU A 390 3.28 21.70 -3.05
N ALA A 391 4.04 20.78 -3.62
CA ALA A 391 5.46 20.97 -3.90
C ALA A 391 5.73 20.79 -5.40
N GLY A 392 6.66 21.58 -5.93
CA GLY A 392 7.02 21.47 -7.35
C GLY A 392 8.04 22.50 -7.79
N THR A 393 8.52 22.30 -9.01
CA THR A 393 9.34 23.29 -9.72
C THR A 393 8.41 24.18 -10.51
N ILE A 394 8.23 25.42 -10.05
CA ILE A 394 7.34 26.40 -10.67
C ILE A 394 8.22 27.42 -11.39
N GLU A 395 8.12 27.47 -12.70
CA GLU A 395 8.80 28.49 -13.52
C GLU A 395 7.85 29.68 -13.71
N GLY A 396 8.22 30.84 -13.14
CA GLY A 396 7.45 32.07 -13.25
C GLY A 396 6.61 32.42 -12.01
N PRO A 397 5.83 33.52 -12.06
CA PRO A 397 5.02 33.98 -10.94
C PRO A 397 3.94 32.95 -10.58
N LEU A 398 3.83 32.61 -9.29
CA LEU A 398 2.82 31.69 -8.76
C LEU A 398 1.38 32.09 -9.18
N ASN A 399 1.15 33.37 -9.45
CA ASN A 399 -0.13 33.90 -9.92
C ASN A 399 -0.50 33.48 -11.35
N GLN A 400 0.45 33.08 -12.20
CA GLN A 400 0.14 32.54 -13.54
C GLN A 400 -0.52 31.16 -13.44
N TYR A 401 -0.12 30.37 -12.44
CA TYR A 401 -0.75 29.08 -12.10
C TYR A 401 -2.15 29.25 -11.48
N LYS A 402 -2.52 30.47 -11.05
CA LYS A 402 -3.86 30.82 -10.55
C LYS A 402 -4.86 31.22 -11.63
N SER A 403 -4.47 31.40 -12.90
CA SER A 403 -5.39 32.02 -13.88
C SER A 403 -6.68 31.19 -14.05
N GLY A 404 -7.80 31.69 -13.51
CA GLY A 404 -9.10 31.02 -13.51
C GLY A 404 -9.51 30.27 -12.23
N SER A 405 -8.69 30.27 -11.16
CA SER A 405 -9.07 29.76 -9.83
C SER A 405 -9.25 30.92 -8.85
N THR A 406 -10.30 30.87 -8.02
CA THR A 406 -10.51 31.82 -6.92
C THR A 406 -9.81 31.40 -5.63
N GLN A 407 -9.00 30.33 -5.66
CA GLN A 407 -8.32 29.81 -4.47
C GLN A 407 -7.08 30.63 -4.12
N SER A 408 -6.98 31.05 -2.86
CA SER A 408 -5.76 31.66 -2.32
C SER A 408 -4.64 30.63 -2.22
N LEU A 409 -3.40 31.03 -2.49
CA LEU A 409 -2.21 30.20 -2.31
C LEU A 409 -1.35 30.83 -1.22
N LEU A 410 -0.88 30.02 -0.27
CA LEU A 410 0.07 30.39 0.78
C LEU A 410 1.48 30.01 0.30
N PRO A 411 2.28 30.95 -0.21
CA PRO A 411 3.64 30.67 -0.66
C PRO A 411 4.53 30.41 0.55
N LEU A 412 5.05 29.19 0.67
CA LEU A 412 5.98 28.82 1.73
C LEU A 412 7.41 29.23 1.34
N PRO A 413 8.21 29.79 2.26
CA PRO A 413 9.62 30.09 1.98
C PRO A 413 10.37 28.79 1.71
N LEU A 414 11.36 28.85 0.80
CA LEU A 414 12.09 27.66 0.40
C LEU A 414 13.13 27.24 1.44
N PRO A 415 13.20 25.95 1.80
CA PRO A 415 14.39 25.43 2.43
C PRO A 415 15.58 25.58 1.47
N LYS A 416 16.76 25.93 1.98
CA LYS A 416 17.99 26.06 1.17
C LYS A 416 19.04 25.07 1.63
N TRP A 417 19.73 24.47 0.66
CA TRP A 417 20.98 23.74 0.89
C TRP A 417 22.14 24.71 0.67
N ARG A 418 23.13 24.68 1.56
CA ARG A 418 24.49 25.07 1.20
C ARG A 418 25.25 23.78 0.88
N LEU A 419 25.84 23.75 -0.31
CA LEU A 419 26.90 22.79 -0.66
C LEU A 419 28.12 23.00 0.23
#